data_AF-A0A8J7UV49-F1
#
_entry.id   AF-A0A8J7UV49-F1
#
_cell.length_a   1.000
_cell.length_b   1.000
_cell.length_c   1.000
_cell.angle_alpha   90.00
_cell.angle_beta   90.00
_cell.angle_gamma   90.00
#
_symmetry.space_group_name_H-M   'P 1'
#
loop_
_entity.id
_entity.type
_entity.pdbx_description
1 polymer ?
#
loop_
_entity_poly.entity_id
_entity_poly.type
_entity_poly.pdbx_seq_one_letter_code
_entity_poly.pdbx_strand_id
1 'polypeptide(L)' 'MTATLSIRINKELQDLLEQTSKRTGKPKSDLVREALQRQLDIESFRQVRKSILPFAEAEGILTENDVWRDIS' A
#
# COMPACT_ATOMS: atom_id res chain seq x y z
N MET A 1 8.82 -9.00 -17.85
CA MET A 1 9.51 -10.16 -17.24
C MET A 1 8.70 -10.62 -16.04
N THR A 2 8.50 -11.93 -15.87
CA THR A 2 7.75 -12.50 -14.73
C THR A 2 8.70 -13.22 -13.78
N ALA A 3 8.63 -12.88 -12.50
CA ALA A 3 9.35 -13.57 -11.42
C ALA A 3 8.34 -14.30 -10.52
N THR A 4 8.77 -15.43 -9.93
CA THR A 4 7.96 -16.22 -8.99
C THR A 4 8.47 -16.00 -7.57
N LEU A 5 7.56 -15.70 -6.65
CA LEU A 5 7.84 -15.54 -5.23
C LEU A 5 7.12 -16.65 -4.45
N SER A 6 7.87 -17.51 -3.76
CA SER A 6 7.34 -18.51 -2.83
C SER A 6 7.58 -18.05 -1.40
N ILE A 7 6.52 -17.84 -0.64
CA ILE A 7 6.57 -17.41 0.77
C ILE A 7 5.84 -18.38 1.67
N ARG A 8 6.31 -18.52 2.91
CA ARG A 8 5.56 -19.21 3.95
C ARG A 8 4.52 -18.25 4.53
N ILE A 9 3.31 -18.74 4.72
CA ILE A 9 2.22 -18.03 5.39
C ILE A 9 1.66 -18.90 6.51
N ASN A 10 1.11 -18.26 7.54
CA ASN A 10 0.42 -19.00 8.59
C ASN A 10 -0.94 -19.52 8.07
N LYS A 11 -1.53 -20.46 8.82
CA LYS A 11 -2.81 -21.09 8.45
C LYS A 11 -3.95 -20.08 8.36
N GLU A 12 -3.98 -19.11 9.27
CA GLU A 12 -5.01 -18.07 9.32
C GLU A 12 -5.05 -17.22 8.05
N LEU A 13 -3.88 -16.79 7.56
CA LEU A 13 -3.77 -16.02 6.33
C LEU A 13 -4.15 -16.85 5.10
N GLN A 14 -3.79 -18.13 5.09
CA GLN A 14 -4.20 -19.05 4.03
C GLN A 14 -5.73 -19.18 3.98
N ASP A 15 -6.37 -19.38 5.13
CA ASP A 15 -7.82 -19.54 5.24
C ASP A 15 -8.55 -18.23 4.83
N LEU A 16 -8.01 -17.06 5.20
CA LEU A 16 -8.55 -15.76 4.80
C LEU A 16 -8.43 -15.50 3.28
N LEU A 17 -7.30 -15.86 2.67
CA LEU A 17 -7.09 -15.77 1.22
C LEU A 17 -8.06 -16.67 0.47
N GLU A 18 -8.30 -17.89 0.97
CA GLU A 18 -9.25 -18.84 0.39
C GLU A 18 -10.68 -18.29 0.40
N GLN A 19 -11.14 -17.79 1.55
CA GLN A 19 -12.47 -17.21 1.70
C GLN A 19 -12.65 -15.97 0.81
N THR A 20 -11.65 -15.10 0.77
CA THR A 20 -11.67 -13.88 -0.04
C THR A 20 -11.68 -14.21 -1.53
N SER A 21 -10.88 -15.20 -1.95
CA SER A 21 -10.86 -15.70 -3.32
C SER A 21 -12.23 -16.22 -3.74
N LYS A 22 -12.87 -17.06 -2.91
CA LYS A 22 -14.24 -17.56 -3.16
C LYS A 22 -15.28 -16.45 -3.25
N ARG A 23 -15.23 -15.47 -2.34
CA ARG A 23 -16.19 -14.35 -2.31
C ARG A 23 -16.05 -13.41 -3.50
N THR A 24 -14.82 -13.16 -3.96
CA THR A 24 -14.53 -12.17 -5.01
C THR A 24 -14.42 -12.78 -6.41
N GLY A 25 -14.30 -14.10 -6.52
CA GLY A 25 -14.01 -14.80 -7.76
C GLY A 25 -12.57 -14.61 -8.27
N LYS A 26 -11.73 -13.85 -7.55
CA LYS A 26 -10.33 -13.62 -7.92
C LYS A 26 -9.44 -14.76 -7.44
N PRO A 27 -8.41 -15.17 -8.22
CA PRO A 27 -7.46 -16.17 -7.76
C PRO A 27 -6.59 -15.60 -6.63
N LYS A 28 -6.16 -16.49 -5.72
CA LYS A 28 -5.33 -16.12 -4.55
C LYS A 28 -4.06 -15.37 -4.94
N SER A 29 -3.42 -15.74 -6.05
CA SER A 29 -2.22 -15.07 -6.58
C SER A 29 -2.46 -13.60 -6.90
N ASP A 30 -3.64 -13.27 -7.43
CA ASP A 30 -3.96 -11.90 -7.81
C ASP A 30 -4.25 -11.06 -6.58
N LEU A 31 -4.98 -11.62 -5.60
CA LEU A 31 -5.19 -10.98 -4.31
C LEU A 31 -3.86 -10.67 -3.60
N VAL A 32 -2.92 -11.62 -3.60
CA VAL A 32 -1.60 -11.43 -3.00
C VAL A 32 -0.79 -10.38 -3.77
N ARG A 33 -0.83 -10.41 -5.10
CA ARG A 33 -0.13 -9.44 -5.94
C ARG A 33 -0.66 -8.02 -5.73
N GLU A 34 -1.98 -7.85 -5.73
CA GLU A 34 -2.65 -6.56 -5.47
C GLU A 34 -2.31 -6.03 -4.08
N ALA A 35 -2.35 -6.88 -3.05
CA ALA A 35 -2.01 -6.51 -1.68
C ALA A 35 -0.53 -6.10 -1.55
N LEU A 36 0.38 -6.86 -2.16
CA LEU A 36 1.81 -6.58 -2.13
C LEU A 36 2.12 -5.27 -2.86
N GLN A 37 1.55 -5.06 -4.04
CA GLN A 37 1.74 -3.82 -4.80
C GLN A 37 1.26 -2.61 -3.99
N ARG A 38 0.04 -2.69 -3.43
CA ARG A 38 -0.50 -1.63 -2.58
C ARG A 38 0.41 -1.31 -1.40
N GLN A 39 0.95 -2.34 -0.74
CA GLN A 39 1.85 -2.14 0.40
C GLN A 39 3.15 -1.44 -0.02
N LEU A 40 3.73 -1.83 -1.15
CA LEU A 40 4.95 -1.21 -1.68
C LEU A 40 4.71 0.24 -2.12
N ASP A 41 3.54 0.53 -2.70
CA ASP A 41 3.17 1.90 -3.08
C ASP A 41 3.01 2.79 -1.83
N ILE A 42 2.41 2.26 -0.76
CA ILE A 42 2.30 2.96 0.53
C ILE A 42 3.68 3.25 1.12
N GLU A 43 4.59 2.27 1.14
CA GLU A 43 5.95 2.48 1.65
C GLU A 43 6.71 3.50 0.78
N SER A 44 6.57 3.43 -0.54
CA SER A 44 7.17 4.39 -1.46
C SER A 44 6.65 5.81 -1.20
N PHE A 45 5.34 5.96 -1.03
CA PHE A 45 4.72 7.24 -0.69
C PHE A 45 5.23 7.77 0.65
N ARG A 46 5.33 6.93 1.69
CA ARG A 46 5.87 7.31 3.00
C ARG A 46 7.30 7.80 2.90
N GLN A 47 8.11 7.17 2.06
CA GLN A 47 9.50 7.59 1.82
C GLN A 47 9.56 8.96 1.16
N VAL A 48 8.77 9.18 0.11
CA VAL A 48 8.69 10.48 -0.58
C VAL A 48 8.19 11.57 0.37
N ARG A 49 7.13 11.29 1.14
CA ARG A 49 6.61 12.22 2.15
C ARG A 49 7.69 12.63 3.15
N LYS A 50 8.50 11.69 3.66
CA LYS A 50 9.61 12.00 4.58
C LYS A 50 10.66 12.93 3.95
N SER A 51 10.94 12.79 2.65
CA SER A 51 11.89 13.69 1.98
C SER A 51 11.33 15.08 1.71
N ILE A 52 10.02 15.21 1.50
CA ILE A 52 9.37 16.48 1.16
C ILE A 52 8.98 17.26 2.42
N LEU A 53 8.68 16.57 3.53
CA LEU A 53 8.21 17.17 4.78
C LEU A 53 9.07 18.37 5.25
N PRO A 54 10.43 18.31 5.25
CA PRO A 54 11.24 19.44 5.70
C PRO A 54 11.07 20.71 4.86
N PHE A 55 10.78 20.55 3.56
CA PHE A 55 10.53 21.68 2.67
C PHE A 55 9.10 22.21 2.86
N ALA A 56 8.13 21.32 3.04
CA ALA A 56 6.74 21.71 3.33
C ALA A 56 6.63 22.45 4.68
N GLU A 57 7.34 22.00 5.71
CA GLU A 57 7.39 22.66 7.02
C GLU A 57 8.01 24.06 6.93
N ALA A 58 9.05 24.25 6.10
CA ALA A 58 9.65 25.57 5.86
C ALA A 58 8.66 26.56 5.20
N GLU A 59 7.72 26.04 4.41
CA GLU A 59 6.65 26.81 3.76
C GLU A 59 5.37 26.88 4.61
N GLY A 60 5.37 26.36 5.84
CA GLY A 60 4.23 26.43 6.78
C GLY A 60 3.16 25.36 6.61
N ILE A 61 3.38 24.36 5.75
CA ILE A 61 2.49 23.21 5.54
C ILE A 61 2.88 22.09 6.50
N LEU A 62 2.10 21.94 7.58
CA LEU A 62 2.40 21.01 8.69
C LEU A 62 1.49 19.79 8.69
N THR A 63 0.29 19.91 8.13
CA THR A 63 -0.74 18.87 8.14
C THR A 63 -1.34 18.68 6.74
N GLU A 64 -1.98 17.53 6.53
CA GLU A 64 -2.73 17.29 5.28
C GLU A 64 -3.83 18.34 5.07
N ASN A 65 -4.45 18.84 6.15
CA ASN A 65 -5.46 19.89 6.06
C ASN A 65 -4.90 21.24 5.58
N ASP A 66 -3.62 21.51 5.78
CA ASP A 66 -2.98 22.73 5.26
C ASP A 66 -2.80 22.61 3.75
N VAL A 67 -2.39 21.43 3.26
CA VAL A 67 -2.35 21.13 1.82
C VAL A 67 -3.74 21.33 1.21
N TRP A 68 -4.79 20.75 1.79
CA TRP A 68 -6.15 20.84 1.24
C TRP A 68 -6.68 22.28 1.14
N ARG A 69 -6.27 23.20 2.04
CA ARG A 69 -6.66 24.62 1.93
C ARG A 69 -6.02 25.33 0.74
N ASP A 70 -4.80 24.97 0.40
CA ASP A 70 -4.01 25.68 -0.63
C ASP A 70 -4.31 25.20 -2.06
N ILE A 71 -4.87 24.00 -2.23
CA ILE A 71 -5.26 23.44 -3.54
C ILE A 71 -6.77 23.48 -3.82
N SER A 72 -7.59 24.05 -2.92
CA SER A 72 -9.05 24.19 -3.10
C SER A 72 -9.45 25.55 -3.65
#